data_AF-A0A7K7KE71-F1
#
_entry.id   AF-A0A7K7KE71-F1
#
_cell.length_a   1.000
_cell.length_b   1.000
_cell.length_c   1.000
_cell.angle_alpha   90.00
_cell.angle_beta   90.00
_cell.angle_gamma   90.00
#
_symmetry.space_group_name_H-M   'P 1'
#
loop_
_entity.id
_entity.type
_entity.pdbx_description
1 polymer ?
#
loop_
_entity_poly.entity_id
_entity_poly.type
_entity_poly.pdbx_seq_one_letter_code
_entity_poly.pdbx_strand_id
1 'polypeptide(L)' 'HLAVVSLFLSSAIFAQLKPPSISSPSLDLAVSVLYSVVPPALNPLIYSLRNQELKAAVRRLMTGCF' A
#
# COMPACT_ATOMS: atom_id res chain seq x y z
N HIS A 1 4.44 -12.39 10.62
CA HIS A 1 3.16 -11.80 10.16
C HIS A 1 3.36 -10.68 9.15
N LEU A 2 4.00 -9.55 9.50
CA LEU A 2 4.27 -8.44 8.56
C LEU A 2 4.97 -8.86 7.27
N ALA A 3 5.99 -9.73 7.34
CA ALA A 3 6.68 -10.23 6.14
C ALA A 3 5.74 -11.03 5.20
N VAL A 4 4.85 -11.86 5.75
CA VAL A 4 3.86 -12.62 4.97
C VAL A 4 2.82 -11.68 4.36
N VAL A 5 2.37 -10.67 5.10
CA VAL A 5 1.39 -9.68 4.62
C VAL A 5 2.01 -8.81 3.52
N SER A 6 3.26 -8.35 3.68
CA SER A 6 3.97 -7.58 2.66
C SER A 6 4.25 -8.39 1.40
N LEU A 7 4.68 -9.66 1.53
CA LEU A 7 4.86 -10.56 0.39
C LEU A 7 3.53 -10.82 -0.33
N PHE A 8 2.46 -11.10 0.42
CA PHE A 8 1.13 -11.33 -0.14
C PHE A 8 0.61 -10.10 -0.88
N LEU A 9 0.74 -8.91 -0.29
CA LEU A 9 0.31 -7.65 -0.91
C LEU A 9 1.16 -7.32 -2.14
N SER A 10 2.48 -7.53 -2.09
CA SER A 10 3.38 -7.31 -3.23
C SER A 10 3.12 -8.30 -4.36
N SER A 11 2.85 -9.58 -4.05
CA SER A 11 2.45 -10.59 -5.04
C SER A 11 1.08 -10.29 -5.63
N ALA A 12 0.12 -9.83 -4.81
CA ALA A 12 -1.18 -9.38 -5.28
C ALA A 12 -1.02 -8.21 -6.26
N ILE A 13 -0.33 -7.13 -5.85
CA ILE A 13 -0.04 -5.96 -6.69
C ILE A 13 0.73 -6.37 -7.96
N PHE A 14 1.73 -7.23 -7.87
CA PHE A 14 2.47 -7.72 -9.05
C PHE A 14 1.58 -8.54 -9.99
N ALA A 15 0.69 -9.36 -9.43
CA ALA A 15 -0.34 -10.06 -10.19
C ALA A 15 -1.41 -9.12 -10.76
N GLN A 16 -1.64 -7.94 -10.17
CA GLN A 16 -2.49 -6.87 -10.73
C GLN A 16 -1.78 -6.10 -11.86
N LEU A 17 -0.46 -5.90 -11.76
CA LEU A 17 0.35 -5.16 -12.74
C LEU A 17 0.57 -5.95 -14.03
N LYS A 18 0.55 -7.29 -13.99
CA LYS A 18 0.36 -8.13 -15.18
C LYS A 18 -1.13 -8.10 -15.50
N PRO A 19 -1.60 -7.55 -16.64
CA PRO A 19 -3.03 -7.58 -16.95
C PRO A 19 -3.48 -9.04 -17.09
N PRO A 20 -4.25 -9.62 -16.14
CA PRO A 20 -4.73 -10.98 -16.28
C PRO A 20 -6.15 -10.84 -16.81
N SER A 21 -6.28 -10.91 -18.13
CA SER A 21 -7.51 -11.25 -18.85
C SER A 21 -8.82 -10.92 -18.14
N ILE A 22 -9.23 -9.64 -18.14
CA ILE A 22 -10.60 -9.03 -18.23
C ILE A 22 -11.84 -9.80 -17.64
N SER A 23 -11.68 -10.80 -16.79
CA SER A 23 -12.74 -11.73 -16.38
C SER A 23 -12.48 -12.28 -14.98
N SER A 24 -12.14 -11.40 -14.05
CA SER A 24 -12.15 -11.73 -12.62
C SER A 24 -12.76 -10.56 -11.83
N PRO A 25 -14.04 -10.66 -11.43
CA PRO A 25 -14.74 -9.58 -10.74
C PRO A 25 -14.15 -9.23 -9.37
N SER A 26 -13.46 -10.17 -8.72
CA SER A 26 -12.72 -9.93 -7.48
C SER A 26 -11.52 -8.99 -7.66
N LEU A 27 -10.90 -9.03 -8.84
CA LEU A 27 -9.74 -8.22 -9.19
C LEU A 27 -10.17 -6.79 -9.52
N ASP A 28 -11.20 -6.65 -10.34
CA ASP A 28 -11.81 -5.36 -10.68
C ASP A 28 -12.29 -4.61 -9.43
N LEU A 29 -12.91 -5.33 -8.48
CA LEU A 29 -13.31 -4.77 -7.19
C LEU A 29 -12.10 -4.33 -6.35
N ALA A 30 -11.04 -5.13 -6.28
CA ALA A 30 -9.83 -4.78 -5.53
C ALA A 30 -9.12 -3.55 -6.13
N VAL A 31 -8.97 -3.49 -7.44
CA VAL A 31 -8.42 -2.33 -8.16
C VAL A 31 -9.30 -1.11 -7.93
N SER A 32 -10.62 -1.23 -8.08
CA SER A 32 -11.58 -0.15 -7.85
C SER A 32 -11.52 0.38 -6.41
N VAL A 33 -11.47 -0.49 -5.41
CA VAL A 33 -11.30 -0.11 -4.01
C VAL A 33 -9.94 0.56 -3.79
N LEU A 34 -8.85 0.01 -4.32
CA LEU A 34 -7.51 0.61 -4.22
C LEU A 34 -7.47 2.01 -4.84
N TYR A 35 -7.99 2.18 -6.06
CA TYR A 35 -8.08 3.48 -6.73
C TYR A 35 -9.02 4.47 -6.01
N SER A 36 -9.99 3.98 -5.24
CA SER A 36 -10.90 4.83 -4.44
C SER A 36 -10.30 5.23 -3.10
N VAL A 37 -9.56 4.34 -2.42
CA VAL A 37 -8.97 4.62 -1.09
C VAL A 37 -7.61 5.31 -1.19
N VAL A 38 -6.87 5.12 -2.28
CA VAL A 38 -5.56 5.74 -2.48
C VAL A 38 -5.66 7.28 -2.47
N PRO A 39 -6.49 7.95 -3.30
CA PRO A 39 -6.57 9.42 -3.31
C PRO A 39 -6.89 10.06 -1.94
N PRO A 40 -7.91 9.62 -1.17
CA PRO A 40 -8.22 10.21 0.13
C PRO A 40 -7.20 9.84 1.22
N ALA A 41 -6.51 8.70 1.13
CA ALA A 41 -5.45 8.32 2.07
C ALA A 41 -4.12 9.04 1.80
N LEU A 42 -3.86 9.42 0.54
CA LEU A 42 -2.66 10.17 0.17
C LEU A 42 -2.62 11.55 0.83
N ASN A 43 -3.75 12.26 0.99
CA ASN A 43 -3.79 13.56 1.66
C ASN A 43 -3.24 13.50 3.11
N PRO A 44 -3.80 12.69 4.03
CA PRO A 44 -3.28 12.57 5.38
C PRO A 44 -1.90 11.94 5.41
N LEU A 45 -1.52 11.06 4.46
CA LEU A 45 -0.17 10.53 4.35
C LEU A 45 0.85 11.61 4.00
N ILE A 46 0.55 12.49 3.04
CA ILE A 46 1.41 13.61 2.67
C ILE A 46 1.58 14.58 3.85
N TYR A 47 0.49 14.91 4.54
CA TYR A 47 0.55 15.75 5.75
C TYR A 47 1.30 15.08 6.90
N SER A 48 1.08 13.78 7.08
CA SER A 48 1.77 12.93 8.06
C SER A 48 3.27 12.85 7.79
N LEU A 49 3.68 12.64 6.55
CA LEU A 49 5.10 12.61 6.15
C LEU A 49 5.77 13.99 6.24
N ARG A 50 4.98 15.06 6.11
CA ARG A 50 5.44 16.43 6.35
C ARG A 50 5.60 16.72 7.84
N ASN A 51 4.86 16.01 8.69
CA ASN A 51 5.01 16.09 10.14
C ASN A 51 6.33 15.45 10.55
N GLN A 52 7.29 16.27 11.04
CA GLN A 52 8.63 15.78 11.36
C GLN A 52 8.63 14.71 12.44
N GLU A 53 7.67 14.76 13.36
CA GLU A 53 7.44 13.74 14.39
C GLU A 53 7.10 12.38 13.76
N LEU A 54 6.19 12.36 12.78
CA LEU A 54 5.81 11.11 12.14
C LEU A 54 6.89 10.62 11.17
N LYS A 55 7.56 11.52 10.46
CA LYS A 55 8.74 11.19 9.65
C LYS A 55 9.86 10.59 10.50
N ALA A 56 10.10 11.13 11.69
CA ALA A 56 11.06 10.59 12.65
C ALA A 56 10.61 9.24 13.21
N ALA A 57 9.31 9.06 13.50
CA ALA A 57 8.75 7.78 13.93
C ALA A 57 8.86 6.72 12.84
N VAL A 58 8.52 7.03 11.58
CA VAL A 58 8.67 6.14 10.42
C VAL A 58 10.13 5.81 10.16
N ARG A 59 11.02 6.80 10.26
CA ARG A 59 12.47 6.59 10.14
C ARG A 59 12.97 5.68 11.26
N ARG A 60 12.55 5.91 12.51
CA ARG A 60 12.87 5.04 13.64
C ARG A 60 12.31 3.63 13.49
N LEU A 61 11.12 3.47 12.91
CA LEU A 61 10.53 2.17 12.60
C LEU A 61 11.35 1.43 11.54
N MET A 62 11.80 2.13 10.49
CA MET A 62 12.66 1.57 9.44
C MET A 62 14.08 1.29 9.91
N THR A 63 14.65 2.14 10.78
CA THR A 63 16.04 2.03 11.25
C THR A 63 16.16 1.16 12.51
N GLY A 64 15.11 1.04 13.32
CA GLY A 64 15.06 0.21 14.55
C GLY A 64 14.70 -1.26 14.32
N CYS A 65 14.64 -1.70 13.05
CA CYS A 65 14.47 -3.10 12.66
C CYS A 65 15.79 -3.73 12.17
N PHE A 66 16.94 -3.16 12.57
CA PHE A 66 18.27 -3.73 12.37
C PHE A 66 19.06 -3.69 13.68
#